data_AF-A0A0C1ULB4-F1
#
_entry.id   AF-A0A0C1ULB4-F1
#
_cell.length_a   1.000
_cell.length_b   1.000
_cell.length_c   1.000
_cell.angle_alpha   90.00
_cell.angle_beta   90.00
_cell.angle_gamma   90.00
#
_symmetry.space_group_name_H-M   'P 1'
#
loop_
_entity.id
_entity.type
_entity.pdbx_description
1 polymer ?
#
loop_
_entity_poly.entity_id
_entity_poly.type
_entity_poly.pdbx_seq_one_letter_code
_entity_poly.pdbx_strand_id
1 'polypeptide(L)'
;MTTVLRCVLATAVAAVVISCSTPNSEASFCEASIELQKVDALSLEVSPSDDAAARGALTQTAAQAARVAREAPLEIRTDAELVAAFVLALTNAINNTNFEDPLERAAAIGATQEQFKDQLSNAVTNLAAFTARTCSPAP
;
A
#
# COMPACT_ATOMS: atom_id res chain seq x y z
N MET A 1 4.80 -14.19 29.44
CA MET A 1 3.70 -14.44 30.40
C MET A 1 3.56 -13.24 31.33
N THR A 2 2.38 -12.62 31.27
CA THR A 2 1.71 -11.80 32.31
C THR A 2 2.44 -10.64 32.99
N THR A 3 2.04 -9.41 32.62
CA THR A 3 2.00 -8.27 33.54
C THR A 3 0.65 -7.59 33.39
N VAL A 4 -0.30 -7.99 34.24
CA VAL A 4 -1.63 -7.37 34.37
C VAL A 4 -1.44 -6.07 35.18
N LEU A 5 -1.55 -4.92 34.52
CA LEU A 5 -1.54 -3.63 35.21
C LEU A 5 -2.89 -3.43 35.92
N ARG A 6 -2.83 -3.35 37.25
CA ARG A 6 -3.97 -3.07 38.14
C ARG A 6 -4.46 -1.64 37.94
N CYS A 7 -5.66 -1.46 37.40
CA CYS A 7 -6.38 -0.18 37.51
C CYS A 7 -6.88 0.00 38.94
N VAL A 8 -6.25 0.91 39.68
CA VAL A 8 -6.74 1.42 40.97
C VAL A 8 -7.84 2.45 40.66
N LEU A 9 -9.07 2.13 41.07
CA LEU A 9 -10.22 3.03 40.97
C LEU A 9 -10.11 4.12 42.04
N ALA A 10 -9.84 5.35 41.61
CA ALA A 10 -10.09 6.56 42.39
C ALA A 10 -11.29 7.27 41.78
N THR A 11 -12.40 7.29 42.51
CA THR A 11 -13.65 7.95 42.14
C THR A 11 -13.53 9.47 42.22
N ALA A 12 -13.60 10.16 41.07
CA ALA A 12 -14.01 11.55 40.97
C ALA A 12 -14.64 11.80 39.59
N VAL A 13 -15.78 12.48 39.61
CA VAL A 13 -16.71 12.68 38.50
C VAL A 13 -16.11 13.59 37.43
N ALA A 14 -15.66 12.99 36.33
CA ALA A 14 -15.71 13.55 34.98
C ALA A 14 -15.64 12.35 34.03
N ALA A 15 -16.74 12.07 33.33
CA ALA A 15 -16.79 11.04 32.30
C ALA A 15 -15.99 11.52 31.07
N VAL A 16 -14.67 11.63 31.22
CA VAL A 16 -13.77 11.54 30.07
C VAL A 16 -13.75 10.06 29.74
N VAL A 17 -14.60 9.69 28.78
CA VAL A 17 -14.39 8.48 28.00
C VAL A 17 -13.01 8.61 27.37
N ILE A 18 -11.99 8.15 28.09
CA ILE A 18 -10.73 7.75 27.48
C ILE A 18 -11.09 6.47 26.73
N SER A 19 -11.75 6.66 25.59
CA SER A 19 -11.81 5.64 24.56
C SER A 19 -10.36 5.33 24.27
N CYS A 20 -9.91 4.12 24.65
CA CYS A 20 -8.86 3.48 23.88
C CYS A 20 -9.44 3.33 22.46
N SER A 21 -9.35 4.39 21.67
CA SER A 21 -9.73 4.39 20.28
C SER A 21 -8.81 3.38 19.62
N THR A 22 -9.35 2.20 19.31
CA THR A 22 -8.82 1.38 18.22
C THR A 22 -8.53 2.33 17.06
N PRO A 23 -7.32 2.28 16.46
CA PRO A 23 -7.05 3.06 15.26
C PRO A 23 -8.23 2.85 14.32
N ASN A 24 -8.86 3.93 13.87
CA ASN A 24 -9.93 3.83 12.90
C ASN A 24 -9.27 3.28 11.62
N SER A 25 -9.41 1.98 11.35
CA SER A 25 -8.74 1.30 10.24
C SER A 25 -9.04 1.99 8.91
N GLU A 26 -10.22 2.60 8.80
CA GLU A 26 -10.62 3.42 7.65
C GLU A 26 -9.76 4.68 7.52
N ALA A 27 -9.49 5.39 8.61
CA ALA A 27 -8.62 6.58 8.60
C ALA A 27 -7.18 6.21 8.24
N SER A 28 -6.64 5.12 8.81
CA SER A 28 -5.30 4.61 8.47
C SER A 28 -5.20 4.15 7.02
N PHE A 29 -6.25 3.52 6.49
CA PHE A 29 -6.34 3.15 5.08
C PHE A 29 -6.37 4.37 4.15
N CYS A 30 -7.16 5.40 4.49
CA CYS A 30 -7.25 6.61 3.68
C CYS A 30 -5.96 7.41 3.70
N GLU A 31 -5.29 7.53 4.86
CA GLU A 31 -3.96 8.14 4.95
C GLU A 31 -2.95 7.37 4.08
N ALA A 32 -2.90 6.05 4.20
CA ALA A 32 -2.00 5.22 3.39
C ALA A 32 -2.27 5.37 1.88
N SER A 33 -3.55 5.48 1.49
CA SER A 33 -3.96 5.67 0.10
C SER A 33 -3.54 7.04 -0.45
N ILE A 34 -3.69 8.10 0.35
CA ILE A 34 -3.23 9.45 -0.02
C ILE A 34 -1.70 9.49 -0.16
N GLU A 35 -0.97 8.86 0.75
CA GLU A 35 0.47 8.73 0.63
C GLU A 35 0.89 7.94 -0.60
N LEU A 36 0.18 6.87 -0.96
CA LEU A 36 0.44 6.12 -2.19
C LEU A 36 0.28 7.01 -3.43
N GLN A 37 -0.75 7.86 -3.48
CA GLN A 37 -0.93 8.84 -4.56
C GLN A 37 0.21 9.85 -4.63
N LYS A 38 0.74 10.29 -3.48
CA LYS A 38 1.91 11.19 -3.44
C LYS A 38 3.17 10.49 -3.97
N VAL A 39 3.41 9.24 -3.57
CA VAL A 39 4.55 8.44 -4.05
C VAL A 39 4.43 8.18 -5.55
N ASP A 40 3.24 7.86 -6.04
CA ASP A 40 2.97 7.68 -7.46
C ASP A 40 3.27 8.95 -8.25
N ALA A 41 2.77 10.11 -7.81
CA ALA A 41 3.05 11.39 -8.45
C ALA A 41 4.55 11.72 -8.49
N LEU A 42 5.28 11.47 -7.41
CA LEU A 42 6.74 11.65 -7.36
C LEU A 42 7.47 10.67 -8.28
N SER A 43 6.95 9.45 -8.45
CA SER A 43 7.56 8.45 -9.33
C SER A 43 7.51 8.85 -10.81
N LEU A 44 6.54 9.69 -11.21
CA LEU A 44 6.44 10.22 -12.58
C LEU A 44 7.57 11.22 -12.92
N GLU A 45 8.23 11.78 -11.91
CA GLU A 45 9.37 12.70 -12.08
C GLU A 45 10.69 11.95 -12.28
N VAL A 46 10.71 10.62 -12.06
CA VAL A 46 11.91 9.80 -12.18
C VAL A 46 12.18 9.45 -13.63
N SER A 47 13.39 9.76 -14.10
CA SER A 47 13.82 9.37 -15.45
C SER A 47 13.93 7.84 -15.55
N PRO A 48 13.27 7.18 -16.52
CA PRO A 48 13.43 5.74 -16.75
C PRO A 48 14.85 5.33 -17.17
N SER A 49 15.69 6.29 -17.58
CA SER A 49 17.10 6.05 -17.92
C SER A 49 18.03 6.06 -16.70
N ASP A 50 17.56 6.50 -15.54
CA ASP A 50 18.28 6.41 -14.27
C ASP A 50 17.82 5.16 -13.52
N ASP A 51 18.52 4.04 -13.74
CA ASP A 51 18.15 2.73 -13.19
C ASP A 51 18.08 2.74 -11.66
N ALA A 52 19.01 3.43 -11.00
CA ALA A 52 19.06 3.50 -9.55
C ALA A 52 17.85 4.27 -8.99
N ALA A 53 17.51 5.40 -9.61
CA ALA A 53 16.33 6.17 -9.23
C ALA A 53 15.04 5.39 -9.50
N ALA A 54 14.93 4.72 -10.65
CA ALA A 54 13.76 3.90 -11.00
C ALA A 54 13.54 2.74 -10.00
N ARG A 55 14.60 2.02 -9.61
CA ARG A 55 14.56 0.99 -8.57
C ARG A 55 14.15 1.55 -7.21
N GLY A 56 14.68 2.72 -6.86
CA GLY A 56 14.34 3.41 -5.61
C GLY A 56 12.85 3.77 -5.54
N ALA A 57 12.32 4.37 -6.61
CA ALA A 57 10.92 4.73 -6.71
C ALA A 57 10.00 3.50 -6.64
N LEU A 58 10.30 2.44 -7.40
CA LEU A 58 9.54 1.18 -7.35
C LEU A 58 9.53 0.55 -5.95
N THR A 59 10.68 0.55 -5.27
CA THR A 59 10.78 0.04 -3.90
C THR A 59 9.91 0.84 -2.93
N GLN A 60 9.90 2.17 -3.06
CA GLN A 60 9.04 3.04 -2.26
C GLN A 60 7.56 2.80 -2.55
N THR A 61 7.17 2.70 -3.83
CA THR A 61 5.80 2.39 -4.25
C THR A 61 5.36 1.03 -3.73
N ALA A 62 6.21 -0.01 -3.80
CA ALA A 62 5.91 -1.33 -3.27
C ALA A 62 5.69 -1.31 -1.75
N ALA A 63 6.55 -0.60 -1.01
CA ALA A 63 6.40 -0.45 0.43
C ALA A 63 5.08 0.25 0.81
N GLN A 64 4.71 1.28 0.05
CA GLN A 64 3.48 2.02 0.28
C GLN A 64 2.22 1.24 -0.14
N ALA A 65 2.25 0.53 -1.26
CA ALA A 65 1.16 -0.37 -1.66
C ALA A 65 0.93 -1.47 -0.62
N ALA A 66 2.02 -2.03 -0.05
CA ALA A 66 1.92 -2.98 1.05
C ALA A 66 1.33 -2.36 2.33
N ARG A 67 1.57 -1.07 2.59
CA ARG A 67 0.89 -0.35 3.69
C ARG A 67 -0.62 -0.26 3.42
N VAL A 68 -1.03 0.16 2.23
CA VAL A 68 -2.44 0.22 1.84
C VAL A 68 -3.13 -1.13 2.03
N ALA A 69 -2.49 -2.23 1.59
CA ALA A 69 -3.01 -3.58 1.78
C ALA A 69 -3.17 -3.98 3.26
N ARG A 70 -2.21 -3.65 4.12
CA ARG A 70 -2.28 -3.96 5.56
C ARG A 70 -3.39 -3.19 6.27
N GLU A 71 -3.58 -1.92 5.91
CA GLU A 71 -4.59 -1.06 6.52
C GLU A 71 -5.99 -1.27 5.90
N ALA A 72 -6.09 -1.98 4.77
CA ALA A 72 -7.32 -2.18 4.04
C ALA A 72 -8.44 -2.84 4.88
N PRO A 73 -9.67 -2.29 4.85
CA PRO A 73 -10.88 -2.96 5.33
C PRO A 73 -11.06 -4.33 4.67
N LEU A 74 -11.72 -5.26 5.38
CA LEU A 74 -11.89 -6.64 4.91
C LEU A 74 -12.57 -6.72 3.53
N GLU A 75 -13.45 -5.78 3.23
CA GLU A 75 -14.23 -5.70 2.01
C GLU A 75 -13.37 -5.43 0.76
N ILE A 76 -12.19 -4.81 0.92
CA ILE A 76 -11.29 -4.45 -0.19
C ILE A 76 -9.89 -5.03 -0.04
N ARG A 77 -9.61 -5.73 1.06
CA ARG A 77 -8.28 -6.25 1.39
C ARG A 77 -7.70 -7.13 0.29
N THR A 78 -8.47 -8.06 -0.25
CA THR A 78 -8.01 -8.95 -1.32
C THR A 78 -7.54 -8.18 -2.54
N ASP A 79 -8.29 -7.15 -2.96
CA ASP A 79 -7.92 -6.31 -4.10
C ASP A 79 -6.65 -5.49 -3.79
N ALA A 80 -6.55 -4.93 -2.58
CA ALA A 80 -5.38 -4.18 -2.14
C ALA A 80 -4.11 -5.07 -2.04
N GLU A 81 -4.24 -6.28 -1.50
CA GLU A 81 -3.17 -7.27 -1.42
C GLU A 81 -2.70 -7.70 -2.81
N LEU A 82 -3.61 -7.86 -3.76
CA LEU A 82 -3.27 -8.21 -5.15
C LEU A 82 -2.46 -7.09 -5.83
N VAL A 83 -2.90 -5.84 -5.67
CA VAL A 83 -2.15 -4.68 -6.18
C VAL A 83 -0.76 -4.60 -5.54
N ALA A 84 -0.67 -4.77 -4.21
CA ALA A 84 0.62 -4.77 -3.50
C ALA A 84 1.54 -5.92 -3.97
N ALA A 85 0.98 -7.11 -4.16
CA ALA A 85 1.73 -8.27 -4.66
C ALA A 85 2.26 -8.04 -6.08
N PHE A 86 1.46 -7.44 -6.96
CA PHE A 86 1.90 -7.09 -8.31
C PHE A 86 3.05 -6.09 -8.30
N VAL A 87 2.93 -4.99 -7.56
CA VAL A 87 3.98 -3.96 -7.49
C VAL A 87 5.27 -4.54 -6.88
N LEU A 88 5.15 -5.40 -5.86
CA LEU A 88 6.30 -6.11 -5.29
C LEU A 88 6.95 -7.06 -6.31
N ALA A 89 6.15 -7.82 -7.06
CA ALA A 89 6.66 -8.72 -8.09
C ALA A 89 7.40 -7.96 -9.19
N LEU A 90 6.85 -6.82 -9.65
CA LEU A 90 7.51 -5.94 -10.61
C LEU A 90 8.84 -5.38 -10.07
N THR A 91 8.81 -4.94 -8.81
CA THR A 91 10.02 -4.44 -8.12
C THR A 91 11.10 -5.52 -8.09
N ASN A 92 10.72 -6.76 -7.79
CA ASN A 92 11.64 -7.89 -7.78
C ASN A 92 12.16 -8.24 -9.19
N ALA A 93 11.29 -8.21 -10.22
CA ALA A 93 11.68 -8.46 -11.60
C ALA A 93 12.72 -7.43 -12.07
N ILE A 94 12.53 -6.16 -11.75
CA ILE A 94 13.48 -5.10 -12.10
C ILE A 94 14.75 -5.19 -11.24
N ASN A 95 14.61 -5.51 -9.96
CA ASN A 95 15.76 -5.63 -9.07
C ASN A 95 16.71 -6.78 -9.44
N ASN A 96 16.15 -7.87 -9.98
CA ASN A 96 16.89 -9.08 -10.32
C ASN A 96 17.38 -9.12 -11.78
N THR A 97 17.19 -8.06 -12.56
CA THR A 97 17.63 -7.99 -13.96
C THR A 97 18.69 -6.91 -14.15
N ASN A 98 19.59 -7.12 -15.12
CA ASN A 98 20.60 -6.13 -15.48
C ASN A 98 19.96 -4.99 -16.29
N PHE A 99 20.32 -3.73 -16.00
CA PHE A 99 19.87 -2.60 -16.81
C PHE A 99 20.48 -2.61 -18.21
N GLU A 100 21.73 -3.08 -18.32
CA GLU A 100 22.46 -3.19 -19.59
C GLU A 100 21.96 -4.37 -20.46
N ASP A 101 21.06 -5.22 -19.94
CA ASP A 101 20.34 -6.25 -20.71
C ASP A 101 18.83 -5.93 -20.77
N PRO A 102 18.42 -5.07 -21.72
CA PRO A 102 17.03 -4.65 -21.82
C PRO A 102 16.09 -5.80 -22.23
N LEU A 103 16.58 -6.85 -22.88
CA LEU A 103 15.75 -7.98 -23.30
C LEU A 103 15.41 -8.89 -22.13
N GLU A 104 16.40 -9.22 -21.29
CA GLU A 104 16.17 -9.96 -20.05
C GLU A 104 15.16 -9.23 -19.15
N ARG A 105 15.36 -7.91 -18.97
CA ARG A 105 14.47 -7.08 -18.18
C ARG A 105 13.05 -7.04 -18.74
N ALA A 106 12.90 -6.82 -20.05
CA ALA A 106 11.59 -6.81 -20.69
C ALA A 106 10.86 -8.15 -20.53
N ALA A 107 11.58 -9.28 -20.66
CA ALA A 107 11.02 -10.61 -20.45
C ALA A 107 10.55 -10.82 -19.00
N ALA A 108 11.33 -10.38 -18.01
CA ALA A 108 10.97 -10.50 -16.59
C ALA A 108 9.74 -9.65 -16.23
N ILE A 109 9.66 -8.42 -16.75
CA ILE A 109 8.49 -7.54 -16.59
C ILE A 109 7.26 -8.17 -17.24
N GLY A 110 7.38 -8.66 -18.49
CA GLY A 110 6.28 -9.29 -19.21
C GLY A 110 5.77 -10.55 -18.50
N ALA A 111 6.66 -11.41 -18.00
CA ALA A 111 6.29 -12.59 -17.22
C ALA A 111 5.54 -12.22 -15.93
N THR A 112 5.96 -11.13 -15.27
CA THR A 112 5.28 -10.60 -14.09
C THR A 112 3.88 -10.10 -14.45
N GLN A 113 3.72 -9.34 -15.54
CA GLN A 113 2.40 -8.84 -15.97
C GLN A 113 1.45 -9.99 -16.33
N GLU A 114 1.95 -11.00 -17.04
CA GLU A 114 1.18 -12.18 -17.45
C GLU A 114 0.62 -12.95 -16.24
N GLN A 115 1.39 -13.05 -15.15
CA GLN A 115 0.97 -13.73 -13.91
C GLN A 115 -0.28 -13.08 -13.27
N PHE A 116 -0.49 -11.78 -13.46
CA PHE A 116 -1.58 -11.03 -12.80
C PHE A 116 -2.69 -10.58 -13.77
N LYS A 117 -2.57 -10.87 -15.07
CA LYS A 117 -3.38 -10.27 -16.14
C LYS A 117 -4.90 -10.39 -15.94
N ASP A 118 -5.36 -11.51 -15.39
CA ASP A 118 -6.78 -11.83 -15.28
C ASP A 118 -7.46 -11.12 -14.08
N GLN A 119 -6.66 -10.65 -13.12
CA GLN A 119 -7.16 -10.15 -11.83
C GLN A 119 -6.79 -8.69 -11.55
N LEU A 120 -5.63 -8.24 -12.03
CA LEU A 120 -5.07 -6.93 -11.67
C LEU A 120 -5.98 -5.76 -12.05
N SER A 121 -6.53 -5.77 -13.26
CA SER A 121 -7.39 -4.67 -13.74
C SER A 121 -8.62 -4.48 -12.86
N ASN A 122 -9.27 -5.59 -12.49
CA ASN A 122 -10.44 -5.56 -11.61
C ASN A 122 -10.06 -5.09 -10.19
N ALA A 123 -8.95 -5.61 -9.65
CA ALA A 123 -8.48 -5.24 -8.31
C ALA A 123 -8.15 -3.74 -8.21
N VAL A 124 -7.42 -3.19 -9.19
CA VAL A 124 -7.11 -1.75 -9.26
C VAL A 124 -8.41 -0.93 -9.36
N THR A 125 -9.35 -1.35 -10.21
CA THR A 125 -10.62 -0.65 -10.40
C THR A 125 -11.45 -0.63 -9.11
N ASN A 126 -11.57 -1.77 -8.45
CA ASN A 126 -12.30 -1.89 -7.19
C ASN A 126 -11.64 -1.07 -6.08
N LEU A 127 -10.32 -1.15 -5.95
CA LEU A 127 -9.57 -0.40 -4.95
C LEU A 127 -9.70 1.11 -5.15
N ALA A 128 -9.60 1.58 -6.40
CA ALA A 128 -9.79 2.98 -6.73
C ALA A 128 -11.21 3.46 -6.41
N ALA A 129 -12.23 2.70 -6.80
CA ALA A 129 -13.63 3.03 -6.50
C ALA A 129 -13.91 3.01 -4.99
N PHE A 130 -13.35 2.05 -4.25
CA PHE A 130 -13.45 1.98 -2.80
C PHE A 130 -12.77 3.17 -2.13
N THR A 131 -11.58 3.55 -2.60
CA THR A 131 -10.86 4.72 -2.07
C THR A 131 -11.65 5.99 -2.32
N ALA A 132 -12.19 6.17 -3.54
CA ALA A 132 -12.96 7.34 -3.91
C ALA A 132 -14.25 7.50 -3.08
N ARG A 133 -14.96 6.41 -2.77
CA ARG A 133 -16.19 6.47 -1.96
C ARG A 133 -15.94 6.64 -0.47
N THR A 134 -14.82 6.11 0.04
CA THR A 134 -14.56 6.00 1.48
C THR A 134 -13.70 7.16 1.98
N CYS A 135 -12.79 7.66 1.14
CA CYS A 135 -11.82 8.67 1.53
C CYS A 135 -12.15 10.08 1.01
N SER A 136 -13.32 10.30 0.39
CA SER A 136 -13.69 11.58 -0.24
C SER A 136 -14.97 12.24 0.31
N PRO A 137 -14.95 13.55 0.60
CA PRO A 137 -13.77 14.28 1.06
C PRO A 137 -13.59 13.90 2.54
N ALA A 138 -12.63 13.03 2.86
CA ALA A 138 -12.20 12.97 4.26
C ALA A 138 -11.64 14.37 4.62
N PRO A 139 -11.96 14.91 5.81
CA PRO A 139 -12.04 16.33 6.17
C PRO A 139 -10.75 17.16 6.03
#